data_AF-A0A9P2C1I2-F1
#
_entry.id   AF-A0A9P2C1I2-F1
#
_cell.length_a   1.000
_cell.length_b   1.000
_cell.length_c   1.000
_cell.angle_alpha   90.00
_cell.angle_beta   90.00
_cell.angle_gamma   90.00
#
_symmetry.space_group_name_H-M   'P 1'
#
loop_
_entity.id
_entity.type
_entity.pdbx_description
1 polymer ?
#
loop_
_entity_poly.entity_id
_entity_poly.type
_entity_poly.pdbx_seq_one_letter_code
_entity_poly.pdbx_strand_id
1 'polypeptide(L)'
;MLKSRYFLLIFSMFIFFSVFWFTQNMEYLSFPKNRELVLIMNGSLYGYVSIKSLCLMLVFPYLIFLLLFSKKEQIVALAREKNRLRFYHTILKDTVIATVLFVGLYLSVNLLYSFIFLSNKLLTATHFYSGIFFYFLLLFLFYLAIGFLFRIIYDLTASTGQALIFGAFMICIFYLIDWIILEGIYWTPLHNLNFFDVWLQNGFMSSDIPFILIPNAAVAFILYLISSNIFIKKDFY
;
A
#
# COMPACT_ATOMS: atom_id res chain seq x y z
N MET A 1 -13.03 -24.83 -3.18
CA MET A 1 -11.92 -24.32 -4.03
C MET A 1 -11.61 -22.83 -3.81
N LEU A 2 -12.58 -21.90 -3.91
CA LEU A 2 -12.34 -20.45 -3.71
C LEU A 2 -11.72 -20.05 -2.36
N LYS A 3 -12.19 -20.64 -1.24
CA LYS A 3 -11.61 -20.39 0.11
C LYS A 3 -10.13 -20.79 0.19
N SER A 4 -9.76 -21.91 -0.42
CA SER A 4 -8.38 -22.40 -0.47
C SER A 4 -7.48 -21.48 -1.29
N ARG A 5 -7.97 -20.90 -2.39
CA ARG A 5 -7.23 -19.89 -3.17
C ARG A 5 -6.91 -18.64 -2.35
N TYR A 6 -7.90 -18.05 -1.66
CA TYR A 6 -7.67 -16.86 -0.85
C TYR A 6 -6.73 -17.13 0.32
N PHE A 7 -6.87 -18.30 0.98
CA PHE A 7 -5.94 -18.72 2.01
C PHE A 7 -4.51 -18.84 1.48
N LEU A 8 -4.31 -19.52 0.35
CA LEU A 8 -2.99 -19.66 -0.27
C LEU A 8 -2.39 -18.30 -0.65
N LEU A 9 -3.21 -17.39 -1.20
CA LEU A 9 -2.77 -16.05 -1.57
C LEU A 9 -2.32 -15.25 -0.33
N ILE A 10 -3.14 -15.23 0.73
CA ILE A 10 -2.82 -14.56 2.00
C ILE A 10 -1.55 -15.16 2.62
N PHE A 11 -1.45 -16.49 2.68
CA PHE A 11 -0.31 -17.18 3.24
C PHE A 11 0.97 -16.91 2.43
N SER A 12 0.89 -16.91 1.10
CA SER A 12 2.02 -16.58 0.22
C SER A 12 2.51 -15.14 0.42
N MET A 13 1.59 -14.19 0.60
CA MET A 13 1.95 -12.81 0.90
C MET A 13 2.56 -12.65 2.28
N PHE A 14 2.06 -13.39 3.28
CA PHE A 14 2.67 -13.40 4.60
C PHE A 14 4.12 -13.89 4.53
N ILE A 15 4.37 -15.02 3.83
CA ILE A 15 5.74 -15.53 3.61
C ILE A 15 6.59 -14.50 2.86
N PHE A 16 6.07 -13.91 1.78
CA PHE A 16 6.77 -12.89 1.01
C PHE A 16 7.19 -11.71 1.90
N PHE A 17 6.26 -11.15 2.67
CA PHE A 17 6.54 -10.06 3.59
C PHE A 17 7.50 -10.47 4.69
N SER A 18 7.44 -11.72 5.15
CA SER A 18 8.37 -12.23 6.13
C SER A 18 9.80 -12.29 5.61
N VAL A 19 9.99 -12.85 4.42
CA VAL A 19 11.28 -12.86 3.74
C VAL A 19 11.75 -11.42 3.51
N PHE A 20 10.87 -10.55 3.00
CA PHE A 20 11.18 -9.15 2.77
C PHE A 20 11.63 -8.43 4.06
N TRP A 21 11.00 -8.74 5.20
CA TRP A 21 11.39 -8.17 6.49
C TRP A 21 12.80 -8.57 6.88
N PHE A 22 13.14 -9.86 6.73
CA PHE A 22 14.50 -10.31 6.98
C PHE A 22 15.50 -9.68 6.02
N THR A 23 15.21 -9.60 4.71
CA THR A 23 16.14 -9.00 3.76
C THR A 23 16.45 -7.53 4.04
N GLN A 24 15.49 -6.76 4.57
CA GLN A 24 15.72 -5.35 4.92
C GLN A 24 16.40 -5.19 6.30
N ASN A 25 16.23 -6.14 7.21
CA ASN A 25 16.61 -5.93 8.62
C ASN A 25 17.72 -6.85 9.15
N MET A 26 18.15 -7.87 8.40
CA MET A 26 19.06 -8.91 8.91
C MET A 26 20.37 -8.35 9.47
N GLU A 27 20.95 -7.34 8.81
CA GLU A 27 22.20 -6.71 9.24
C GLU A 27 22.05 -5.96 10.58
N TYR A 28 20.90 -5.32 10.79
CA TYR A 28 20.60 -4.52 11.99
C TYR A 28 20.28 -5.36 13.22
N LEU A 29 19.96 -6.66 13.07
CA LEU A 29 19.66 -7.53 14.21
C LEU A 29 20.83 -7.71 15.18
N SER A 30 22.06 -7.48 14.69
CA SER A 30 23.28 -7.53 15.49
C SER A 30 23.54 -6.26 16.31
N PHE A 31 22.83 -5.16 16.02
CA PHE A 31 23.11 -3.86 16.60
C PHE A 31 22.57 -3.73 18.03
N PRO A 32 23.11 -2.81 18.85
CA PRO A 32 22.60 -2.55 20.18
C PRO A 32 21.11 -2.16 20.15
N LYS A 33 20.32 -2.75 21.05
CA LYS A 33 18.86 -2.51 21.13
C LYS A 33 18.55 -1.15 21.74
N ASN A 34 18.66 -0.09 20.95
CA ASN A 34 18.35 1.30 21.31
C ASN A 34 17.20 1.87 20.47
N ARG A 35 16.79 3.12 20.72
CA ARG A 35 15.69 3.75 19.98
C ARG A 35 16.01 3.94 18.50
N GLU A 36 17.27 4.25 18.19
CA GLU A 36 17.76 4.42 16.82
C GLU A 36 17.59 3.16 15.98
N LEU A 37 17.76 1.98 16.58
CA LEU A 37 17.53 0.71 15.89
C LEU A 37 16.10 0.60 15.35
N VAL A 38 15.10 1.02 16.13
CA VAL A 38 13.69 1.01 15.68
C VAL A 38 13.50 1.96 14.50
N LEU A 39 14.13 3.13 14.54
CA LEU A 39 14.08 4.11 13.45
C LEU A 39 14.77 3.56 12.20
N ILE A 40 15.96 2.97 12.32
CA ILE A 40 16.73 2.47 11.18
C ILE A 40 15.98 1.32 10.49
N MET A 41 15.42 0.39 11.26
CA MET A 41 14.68 -0.76 10.72
C MET A 41 13.36 -0.38 10.02
N ASN A 42 12.84 0.83 10.24
CA ASN A 42 11.52 1.25 9.74
C ASN A 42 11.59 2.47 8.83
N GLY A 43 12.19 3.57 9.29
CA GLY A 43 12.22 4.88 8.63
C GLY A 43 13.46 5.17 7.77
N SER A 44 14.55 4.39 7.89
CA SER A 44 15.72 4.64 7.04
C SER A 44 15.43 4.38 5.56
N LEU A 45 16.30 4.86 4.65
CA LEU A 45 16.18 4.66 3.20
C LEU A 45 16.00 3.17 2.80
N TYR A 46 16.58 2.26 3.59
CA TYR A 46 16.55 0.82 3.41
C TYR A 46 15.74 0.09 4.50
N GLY A 47 15.02 0.83 5.34
CA GLY A 47 14.13 0.27 6.34
C GLY A 47 12.99 -0.50 5.69
N TYR A 48 12.40 -1.42 6.46
CA TYR A 48 11.25 -2.20 6.02
C TYR A 48 10.11 -1.32 5.52
N VAL A 49 9.88 -0.20 6.22
CA VAL A 49 8.81 0.79 6.01
C VAL A 49 9.29 2.01 5.20
N SER A 50 10.45 1.92 4.54
CA SER A 50 10.96 3.04 3.77
C SER A 50 10.06 3.39 2.59
N ILE A 51 9.97 4.68 2.28
CA ILE A 51 9.26 5.18 1.10
C ILE A 51 9.73 4.48 -0.19
N LYS A 52 11.03 4.18 -0.28
CA LYS A 52 11.64 3.44 -1.38
C LYS A 52 11.08 2.02 -1.49
N SER A 53 11.01 1.29 -0.38
CA SER A 53 10.42 -0.05 -0.33
C SER A 53 8.96 -0.03 -0.76
N LEU A 54 8.19 0.92 -0.22
CA LEU A 54 6.75 1.07 -0.49
C LEU A 54 6.45 1.39 -1.95
N CYS A 55 7.24 2.28 -2.58
CA CYS A 55 7.00 2.79 -3.93
C CYS A 55 7.66 1.94 -5.03
N LEU A 56 8.84 1.38 -4.78
CA LEU A 56 9.62 0.69 -5.82
C LEU A 56 9.56 -0.83 -5.71
N MET A 57 9.50 -1.37 -4.49
CA MET A 57 9.57 -2.83 -4.27
C MET A 57 8.18 -3.45 -4.09
N LEU A 58 7.25 -2.76 -3.43
CA LEU A 58 5.98 -3.32 -2.99
C LEU A 58 4.79 -3.01 -3.91
N VAL A 59 4.92 -2.05 -4.83
CA VAL A 59 3.85 -1.73 -5.80
C VAL A 59 3.55 -2.91 -6.72
N PHE A 60 4.57 -3.54 -7.29
CA PHE A 60 4.35 -4.66 -8.21
C PHE A 60 3.76 -5.90 -7.52
N PRO A 61 4.27 -6.35 -6.34
CA PRO A 61 3.60 -7.36 -5.53
C PRO A 61 2.16 -7.02 -5.17
N TYR A 62 1.87 -5.75 -4.82
CA TYR A 62 0.51 -5.30 -4.55
C TYR A 62 -0.41 -5.45 -5.76
N LEU A 63 0.03 -5.02 -6.94
CA LEU A 63 -0.76 -5.12 -8.16
C LEU A 63 -1.03 -6.58 -8.56
N ILE A 64 -0.04 -7.46 -8.40
CA ILE A 64 -0.24 -8.91 -8.58
C ILE A 64 -1.24 -9.45 -7.56
N PHE A 65 -1.10 -9.06 -6.29
CA PHE A 65 -2.02 -9.48 -5.24
C PHE A 65 -3.46 -9.04 -5.55
N LEU A 66 -3.65 -7.78 -5.96
CA LEU A 66 -4.94 -7.23 -6.35
C LEU A 66 -5.55 -7.99 -7.53
N LEU A 67 -4.76 -8.30 -8.55
CA LEU A 67 -5.19 -9.08 -9.72
C LEU A 67 -5.59 -10.51 -9.34
N LEU A 68 -4.79 -11.16 -8.50
CA LEU A 68 -5.04 -12.52 -8.01
C LEU A 68 -6.15 -12.59 -6.95
N PHE A 69 -6.46 -11.48 -6.28
CA PHE A 69 -7.58 -11.39 -5.35
C PHE A 69 -8.91 -11.19 -6.09
N SER A 70 -8.90 -10.34 -7.11
CA SER A 70 -10.07 -10.02 -7.91
C SER A 70 -10.58 -11.24 -8.70
N LYS A 71 -11.91 -11.35 -8.81
CA LYS A 71 -12.51 -12.35 -9.71
C LYS A 71 -12.28 -11.90 -11.16
N LYS A 72 -11.96 -12.86 -12.04
CA LYS A 72 -11.87 -12.58 -13.48
C LYS A 72 -13.22 -12.05 -13.95
N GLU A 73 -13.21 -10.89 -14.59
CA GLU A 73 -14.39 -10.36 -15.26
C GLU A 73 -14.77 -11.29 -16.40
N GLN A 74 -15.95 -11.90 -16.33
CA GLN A 74 -16.50 -12.60 -17.48
C GLN A 74 -17.28 -11.59 -18.31
N ILE A 75 -16.85 -11.38 -19.56
CA ILE A 75 -17.48 -10.45 -20.52
C ILE A 75 -19.00 -10.71 -20.63
N VAL A 76 -19.42 -11.97 -20.53
CA VAL A 76 -20.83 -12.39 -20.53
C VAL A 76 -21.62 -11.89 -19.31
N ALA A 77 -20.98 -11.77 -18.14
CA ALA A 77 -21.61 -11.21 -16.94
C ALA A 77 -21.80 -9.69 -17.06
N LEU A 78 -20.83 -9.03 -17.70
CA LEU A 78 -20.79 -7.58 -17.88
C LEU A 78 -21.82 -7.07 -18.89
N ALA A 79 -22.02 -7.81 -20.00
CA ALA A 79 -23.06 -7.51 -20.99
C ALA A 79 -24.50 -7.76 -20.48
N ARG A 80 -24.67 -8.58 -19.43
CA ARG A 80 -25.99 -8.93 -18.87
C ARG A 80 -26.42 -8.07 -17.69
N GLU A 81 -25.51 -7.35 -17.03
CA GLU A 81 -25.88 -6.47 -15.93
C GLU A 81 -26.52 -5.17 -16.45
N LYS A 82 -27.82 -5.01 -16.17
CA LYS A 82 -28.57 -3.77 -16.45
C LYS A 82 -28.04 -2.54 -15.68
N ASN A 83 -27.17 -2.72 -14.69
CA ASN A 83 -26.68 -1.63 -13.83
C ASN A 83 -25.15 -1.67 -13.67
N ARG A 84 -24.44 -1.05 -14.62
CA ARG A 84 -22.96 -0.95 -14.66
C ARG A 84 -22.36 -0.41 -13.36
N LEU A 85 -23.06 0.51 -12.70
CA LEU A 85 -22.62 1.13 -11.45
C LEU A 85 -22.60 0.12 -10.28
N ARG A 86 -23.52 -0.85 -10.26
CA ARG A 86 -23.54 -1.94 -9.27
C ARG A 86 -22.37 -2.90 -9.46
N PHE A 87 -22.02 -3.22 -10.70
CA PHE A 87 -20.83 -4.02 -10.99
C PHE A 87 -19.56 -3.30 -10.55
N TYR A 88 -19.44 -2.01 -10.85
CA TYR A 88 -18.30 -1.20 -10.41
C TYR A 88 -18.15 -1.16 -8.88
N HIS A 89 -19.25 -1.09 -8.13
CA HIS A 89 -19.19 -1.21 -6.68
C HIS A 89 -18.67 -2.57 -6.19
N THR A 90 -18.89 -3.64 -6.94
CA THR A 90 -18.32 -4.96 -6.62
C THR A 90 -16.81 -4.96 -6.82
N ILE A 91 -16.32 -4.38 -7.93
CA ILE A 91 -14.89 -4.19 -8.18
C ILE A 91 -14.28 -3.35 -7.05
N LEU A 92 -14.90 -2.22 -6.71
CA LEU A 92 -14.43 -1.35 -5.64
C LEU A 92 -14.34 -2.07 -4.31
N LYS A 93 -15.35 -2.88 -3.97
CA LYS A 93 -15.35 -3.67 -2.74
C LYS A 93 -14.18 -4.66 -2.71
N ASP A 94 -13.93 -5.36 -3.82
CA ASP A 94 -12.81 -6.29 -3.93
C ASP A 94 -11.47 -5.57 -3.82
N THR A 95 -11.32 -4.40 -4.45
CA THR A 95 -10.12 -3.55 -4.31
C THR A 95 -9.90 -3.13 -2.86
N VAL A 96 -10.93 -2.59 -2.18
CA VAL A 96 -10.82 -2.16 -0.78
C VAL A 96 -10.43 -3.32 0.13
N ILE A 97 -11.05 -4.49 -0.02
CA ILE A 97 -10.72 -5.67 0.79
C ILE A 97 -9.28 -6.14 0.49
N ALA A 98 -8.87 -6.18 -0.77
CA ALA A 98 -7.51 -6.53 -1.15
C ALA A 98 -6.49 -5.56 -0.54
N THR A 99 -6.74 -4.26 -0.60
CA THR A 99 -5.86 -3.25 0.00
C THR A 99 -5.75 -3.41 1.51
N VAL A 100 -6.87 -3.58 2.21
CA VAL A 100 -6.89 -3.81 3.66
C VAL A 100 -6.08 -5.06 4.03
N LEU A 101 -6.26 -6.16 3.29
CA LEU A 101 -5.51 -7.40 3.54
C LEU A 101 -4.02 -7.25 3.25
N PHE A 102 -3.65 -6.62 2.13
CA PHE A 102 -2.25 -6.42 1.76
C PHE A 102 -1.51 -5.57 2.80
N VAL A 103 -2.06 -4.40 3.16
CA VAL A 103 -1.49 -3.49 4.15
C VAL A 103 -1.50 -4.13 5.54
N GLY A 104 -2.60 -4.80 5.90
CA GLY A 104 -2.72 -5.50 7.18
C GLY A 104 -1.67 -6.59 7.34
N LEU A 105 -1.45 -7.41 6.31
CA LEU A 105 -0.41 -8.44 6.31
C LEU A 105 0.98 -7.83 6.44
N TYR A 106 1.30 -6.82 5.62
CA TYR A 106 2.58 -6.13 5.65
C TYR A 106 2.90 -5.56 7.05
N LEU A 107 1.97 -4.84 7.65
CA LEU A 107 2.16 -4.27 8.98
C LEU A 107 2.12 -5.32 10.10
N SER A 108 1.35 -6.40 9.94
CA SER A 108 1.33 -7.50 10.90
C SER A 108 2.68 -8.22 10.97
N VAL A 109 3.34 -8.42 9.84
CA VAL A 109 4.70 -8.99 9.79
C VAL A 109 5.69 -8.05 10.48
N ASN A 110 5.60 -6.75 10.20
CA ASN A 110 6.46 -5.78 10.87
C ASN A 110 6.25 -5.78 12.39
N LEU A 111 5.00 -5.79 12.83
CA LEU A 111 4.63 -5.83 14.24
C LEU A 111 5.14 -7.11 14.91
N LEU A 112 4.91 -8.27 14.29
CA LEU A 112 5.29 -9.57 14.82
C LEU A 112 6.80 -9.69 14.99
N TYR A 113 7.58 -9.36 13.96
CA TYR A 113 9.02 -9.48 14.02
C TYR A 113 9.68 -8.38 14.84
N SER A 114 9.17 -7.15 14.79
CA SER A 114 9.60 -6.13 15.73
C SER A 114 9.38 -6.58 17.17
N PHE A 115 8.24 -7.18 17.50
CA PHE A 115 7.97 -7.71 18.85
C PHE A 115 8.90 -8.87 19.26
N ILE A 116 9.24 -9.76 18.33
CA ILE A 116 10.12 -10.91 18.60
C ILE A 116 11.58 -10.48 18.78
N PHE A 117 12.09 -9.62 17.89
CA PHE A 117 13.51 -9.26 17.84
C PHE A 117 13.84 -8.02 18.69
N LEU A 118 12.92 -7.09 18.83
CA LEU A 118 13.05 -5.89 19.66
C LEU A 118 12.34 -6.10 21.00
N SER A 119 12.86 -5.49 22.07
CA SER A 119 12.22 -5.62 23.38
C SER A 119 10.90 -4.84 23.42
N ASN A 120 9.87 -5.37 24.08
CA ASN A 120 8.58 -4.67 24.23
C ASN A 120 8.76 -3.27 24.86
N LYS A 121 9.66 -3.13 25.84
CA LYS A 121 9.99 -1.85 26.47
C LYS A 121 10.45 -0.81 25.44
N LEU A 122 11.21 -1.23 24.43
CA LEU A 122 11.70 -0.37 23.37
C LEU A 122 10.57 0.08 22.44
N LEU A 123 9.71 -0.86 22.02
CA LEU A 123 8.58 -0.57 21.13
C LEU A 123 7.55 0.38 21.78
N THR A 124 7.31 0.23 23.08
CA THR A 124 6.48 1.19 23.83
C THR A 124 7.15 2.56 23.92
N ALA A 125 8.47 2.59 24.14
CA ALA A 125 9.23 3.83 24.29
C ALA A 125 9.36 4.65 22.99
N THR A 126 9.17 4.02 21.81
CA THR A 126 9.17 4.68 20.50
C THR A 126 7.77 4.83 19.92
N HIS A 127 6.71 4.65 20.73
CA HIS A 127 5.31 4.78 20.28
C HIS A 127 4.96 3.91 19.05
N PHE A 128 5.64 2.76 18.90
CA PHE A 128 5.56 1.92 17.71
C PHE A 128 4.16 1.38 17.43
N TYR A 129 3.46 0.93 18.48
CA TYR A 129 2.11 0.36 18.36
C TYR A 129 1.07 1.37 17.88
N SER A 130 1.08 2.59 18.41
CA SER A 130 0.17 3.65 17.94
C SER A 130 0.56 4.12 16.54
N GLY A 131 1.86 4.18 16.25
CA GLY A 131 2.36 4.53 14.92
C GLY A 131 1.86 3.57 13.85
N ILE A 132 1.94 2.25 14.09
CA ILE A 132 1.45 1.22 13.15
C ILE A 132 -0.04 1.41 12.84
N PHE A 133 -0.84 1.77 13.83
CA PHE A 133 -2.28 1.97 13.62
C PHE A 133 -2.59 3.13 12.67
N PHE A 134 -1.98 4.30 12.89
CA PHE A 134 -2.18 5.44 11.98
C PHE A 134 -1.53 5.21 10.62
N TYR A 135 -0.39 4.52 10.63
CA TYR A 135 0.31 4.18 9.41
C TYR A 135 -0.45 3.18 8.55
N PHE A 136 -1.23 2.27 9.16
CA PHE A 136 -2.18 1.42 8.43
C PHE A 136 -3.16 2.25 7.60
N LEU A 137 -3.74 3.31 8.18
CA LEU A 137 -4.69 4.16 7.45
C LEU A 137 -4.02 4.90 6.29
N LEU A 138 -2.82 5.41 6.51
CA LEU A 138 -2.04 6.08 5.48
C LEU A 138 -1.70 5.13 4.32
N LEU A 139 -1.13 3.95 4.62
CA LEU A 139 -0.82 2.94 3.60
C LEU A 139 -2.06 2.42 2.90
N PHE A 140 -3.18 2.28 3.61
CA PHE A 140 -4.45 1.92 3.02
C PHE A 140 -4.85 2.93 1.94
N LEU A 141 -4.81 4.23 2.22
CA LEU A 141 -5.14 5.27 1.23
C LEU A 141 -4.18 5.26 0.04
N PHE A 142 -2.87 5.10 0.31
CA PHE A 142 -1.83 5.05 -0.71
C PHE A 142 -2.03 3.86 -1.67
N TYR A 143 -2.14 2.64 -1.16
CA TYR A 143 -2.34 1.46 -2.00
C TYR A 143 -3.74 1.42 -2.63
N LEU A 144 -4.76 2.02 -1.99
CA LEU A 144 -6.07 2.17 -2.60
C LEU A 144 -6.00 3.07 -3.84
N ALA A 145 -5.27 4.19 -3.78
CA ALA A 145 -4.98 5.04 -4.93
C ALA A 145 -4.29 4.26 -6.06
N ILE A 146 -3.28 3.45 -5.74
CA ILE A 146 -2.63 2.56 -6.71
C ILE A 146 -3.63 1.57 -7.33
N GLY A 147 -4.54 1.02 -6.53
CA GLY A 147 -5.58 0.10 -7.02
C GLY A 147 -6.53 0.77 -8.02
N PHE A 148 -6.92 2.03 -7.78
CA PHE A 148 -7.71 2.80 -8.74
C PHE A 148 -6.91 3.19 -9.99
N LEU A 149 -5.63 3.54 -9.85
CA LEU A 149 -4.75 3.80 -10.99
C LEU A 149 -4.63 2.56 -11.89
N PHE A 150 -4.40 1.38 -11.30
CA PHE A 150 -4.41 0.11 -12.01
C PHE A 150 -5.71 -0.10 -12.78
N ARG A 151 -6.86 0.21 -12.15
CA ARG A 151 -8.16 0.07 -12.77
C ARG A 151 -8.34 1.00 -13.97
N ILE A 152 -7.97 2.26 -13.83
CA ILE A 152 -7.98 3.26 -14.92
C ILE A 152 -7.19 2.72 -16.12
N ILE A 153 -5.96 2.28 -15.90
CA ILE A 153 -5.10 1.79 -16.99
C ILE A 153 -5.68 0.52 -17.60
N TYR A 154 -6.16 -0.42 -16.78
CA TYR A 154 -6.79 -1.65 -17.27
C TYR A 154 -8.04 -1.35 -18.12
N ASP A 155 -8.87 -0.39 -17.71
CA ASP A 155 -10.07 -0.05 -18.46
C ASP A 155 -9.77 0.69 -19.77
N LEU A 156 -8.70 1.48 -19.82
CA LEU A 156 -8.25 2.16 -21.05
C LEU A 156 -7.54 1.22 -22.03
N THR A 157 -6.78 0.25 -21.53
CA THR A 157 -5.93 -0.63 -22.36
C THR A 157 -6.56 -1.98 -22.67
N ALA A 158 -7.59 -2.39 -21.92
CA ALA A 158 -8.15 -3.74 -21.91
C ALA A 158 -7.10 -4.86 -21.71
N SER A 159 -5.93 -4.54 -21.13
CA SER A 159 -4.82 -5.47 -20.97
C SER A 159 -4.32 -5.48 -19.52
N THR A 160 -4.39 -6.64 -18.89
CA THR A 160 -3.89 -6.84 -17.52
C THR A 160 -2.38 -6.61 -17.43
N GLY A 161 -1.62 -7.09 -18.42
CA GLY A 161 -0.16 -6.93 -18.45
C GLY A 161 0.25 -5.45 -18.56
N GLN A 162 -0.42 -4.69 -19.42
CA GLN A 162 -0.15 -3.25 -19.55
C GLN A 162 -0.54 -2.50 -18.27
N ALA A 163 -1.67 -2.84 -17.64
CA ALA A 163 -2.08 -2.25 -16.37
C ALA A 163 -1.07 -2.51 -15.23
N LEU A 164 -0.49 -3.72 -15.16
CA LEU A 164 0.56 -4.03 -14.18
C LEU A 164 1.82 -3.20 -14.43
N ILE A 165 2.34 -3.20 -15.67
CA ILE A 165 3.60 -2.53 -16.02
C ILE A 165 3.46 -1.02 -15.88
N PHE A 166 2.46 -0.42 -16.52
CA PHE A 166 2.28 1.04 -16.47
C PHE A 166 1.84 1.51 -15.09
N GLY A 167 1.04 0.71 -14.36
CA GLY A 167 0.68 1.02 -12.97
C GLY A 167 1.90 1.12 -12.07
N ALA A 168 2.81 0.14 -12.13
CA ALA A 168 4.06 0.17 -11.37
C ALA A 168 4.99 1.30 -11.83
N PHE A 169 5.14 1.47 -13.15
CA PHE A 169 6.01 2.49 -13.72
C PHE A 169 5.57 3.92 -13.36
N MET A 170 4.26 4.18 -13.33
CA MET A 170 3.73 5.48 -12.90
C MET A 170 4.08 5.80 -11.45
N ILE A 171 4.02 4.83 -10.53
CA ILE A 171 4.43 5.08 -9.13
C ILE A 171 5.94 5.29 -9.03
N CYS A 172 6.75 4.56 -9.81
CA CYS A 172 8.19 4.81 -9.89
C CYS A 172 8.49 6.24 -10.39
N ILE A 173 7.79 6.70 -11.43
CA ILE A 173 7.93 8.07 -11.93
C ILE A 173 7.51 9.07 -10.85
N PHE A 174 6.37 8.88 -10.19
CA PHE A 174 5.93 9.80 -9.14
C PHE A 174 6.92 9.84 -7.98
N TYR A 175 7.49 8.69 -7.58
CA TYR A 175 8.57 8.65 -6.60
C TYR A 175 9.80 9.44 -7.06
N LEU A 176 10.23 9.30 -8.31
CA LEU A 176 11.37 10.05 -8.83
C LEU A 176 11.10 11.55 -8.93
N ILE A 177 9.88 11.95 -9.33
CA ILE A 177 9.46 13.36 -9.35
C ILE A 177 9.47 13.93 -7.93
N ASP A 178 8.91 13.20 -6.96
CA ASP A 178 8.90 13.61 -5.56
C ASP A 178 10.31 13.78 -5.01
N TRP A 179 11.19 12.82 -5.31
CA TRP A 179 12.58 12.82 -4.88
C TRP A 179 13.43 13.93 -5.52
N ILE A 180 13.29 14.16 -6.83
CA ILE A 180 14.20 15.03 -7.60
C ILE A 180 13.64 16.46 -7.74
N ILE A 181 12.34 16.61 -7.98
CA ILE A 181 11.74 17.89 -8.38
C ILE A 181 11.09 18.58 -7.19
N LEU A 182 10.45 17.81 -6.30
CA LEU A 182 9.70 18.33 -5.17
C LEU A 182 10.51 18.23 -3.85
N GLU A 183 11.83 18.14 -3.95
CA GLU A 183 12.72 18.07 -2.80
C GLU A 183 12.46 19.26 -1.85
N GLY A 184 12.12 18.96 -0.59
CA GLY A 184 11.77 19.96 0.43
C GLY A 184 10.30 20.40 0.47
N ILE A 185 9.43 19.89 -0.42
CA ILE A 185 7.99 20.09 -0.33
C ILE A 185 7.38 18.98 0.53
N TYR A 186 7.20 19.28 1.81
CA TYR A 186 6.72 18.31 2.82
C TYR A 186 5.26 17.87 2.66
N TRP A 187 4.50 18.48 1.75
CA TRP A 187 3.04 18.27 1.63
C TRP A 187 2.62 17.48 0.38
N THR A 188 3.46 16.56 -0.09
CA THR A 188 3.09 15.64 -1.16
C THR A 188 2.56 14.31 -0.58
N PRO A 189 1.63 13.63 -1.28
CA PRO A 189 1.12 12.33 -0.84
C PRO A 189 2.21 11.27 -0.63
N LEU A 190 3.30 11.32 -1.41
CA LEU A 190 4.43 10.42 -1.32
C LEU A 190 5.33 10.76 -0.13
N HIS A 191 5.68 12.03 0.06
CA HIS A 191 6.49 12.46 1.20
C HIS A 191 5.83 12.12 2.54
N ASN A 192 4.50 12.19 2.60
CA ASN A 192 3.69 11.77 3.74
C ASN A 192 3.94 10.30 4.16
N LEU A 193 4.43 9.42 3.28
CA LEU A 193 4.77 8.04 3.63
C LEU A 193 5.93 7.93 4.63
N ASN A 194 6.77 8.98 4.76
CA ASN A 194 7.81 9.06 5.78
C ASN A 194 7.26 9.34 7.20
N PHE A 195 5.95 9.57 7.33
CA PHE A 195 5.31 9.87 8.60
C PHE A 195 5.60 8.87 9.72
N PHE A 196 5.81 7.59 9.38
CA PHE A 196 6.12 6.60 10.41
C PHE A 196 7.44 6.92 11.13
N ASP A 197 8.45 7.40 10.41
CA ASP A 197 9.73 7.81 11.02
C ASP A 197 9.53 9.00 11.97
N VAL A 198 8.82 10.03 11.50
CA VAL A 198 8.47 11.22 12.31
C VAL A 198 7.70 10.82 13.58
N TRP A 199 6.78 9.86 13.47
CA TRP A 199 6.01 9.37 14.60
C TRP A 199 6.86 8.59 15.61
N LEU A 200 7.79 7.76 15.14
CA LEU A 200 8.67 7.01 16.02
C LEU A 200 9.65 7.94 16.78
N GLN A 201 10.02 9.07 16.19
CA GLN A 201 10.89 10.09 16.81
C GLN A 201 10.15 10.97 17.80
N ASN A 202 9.00 11.53 17.40
CA ASN A 202 8.33 12.61 18.10
C ASN A 202 7.08 12.17 18.89
N GLY A 203 6.61 10.93 18.66
CA GLY A 203 5.40 10.39 19.28
C GLY A 203 4.11 10.97 18.70
N PHE A 204 3.07 11.01 19.53
CA PHE A 204 1.71 11.34 19.11
C PHE A 204 1.56 12.84 18.77
N MET A 205 1.58 13.16 17.48
CA MET A 205 1.30 14.50 16.95
C MET A 205 -0.09 14.55 16.30
N SER A 206 -1.15 14.61 17.12
CA SER A 206 -2.54 14.57 16.62
C SER A 206 -2.91 15.71 15.68
N SER A 207 -2.26 16.86 15.81
CA SER A 207 -2.48 18.03 14.94
C SER A 207 -2.10 17.77 13.50
N ASP A 208 -1.15 16.88 13.26
CA ASP A 208 -0.51 16.71 11.95
C ASP A 208 -1.21 15.63 11.12
N ILE A 209 -1.95 14.75 11.79
CA ILE A 209 -2.69 13.63 11.18
C ILE A 209 -3.59 14.07 10.01
N PRO A 210 -4.40 15.15 10.12
CA PRO A 210 -5.21 15.61 8.99
C PRO A 210 -4.35 16.06 7.79
N PHE A 211 -3.23 16.74 8.04
CA PHE A 211 -2.34 17.23 6.98
C PHE A 211 -1.67 16.10 6.20
N ILE A 212 -1.53 14.92 6.81
CA ILE A 212 -0.95 13.72 6.21
C ILE A 212 -2.01 12.89 5.48
N LEU A 213 -3.18 12.70 6.11
CA LEU A 213 -4.23 11.83 5.59
C LEU A 213 -5.08 12.50 4.50
N ILE A 214 -5.39 13.79 4.62
CA ILE A 214 -6.26 14.49 3.66
C ILE A 214 -5.69 14.46 2.24
N PRO A 215 -4.40 14.76 1.98
CA PRO A 215 -3.85 14.68 0.63
C PRO A 215 -3.95 13.26 0.03
N ASN A 216 -3.65 12.23 0.82
CA ASN A 216 -3.73 10.84 0.39
C ASN A 216 -5.19 10.41 0.12
N ALA A 217 -6.12 10.83 0.97
CA ALA A 217 -7.55 10.60 0.77
C ALA A 217 -8.08 11.33 -0.47
N ALA A 218 -7.64 12.58 -0.70
CA ALA A 218 -8.02 13.36 -1.87
C ALA A 218 -7.54 12.69 -3.17
N VAL A 219 -6.29 12.21 -3.22
CA VAL A 219 -5.78 11.47 -4.39
C VAL A 219 -6.57 10.19 -4.63
N ALA A 220 -6.80 9.39 -3.59
CA ALA A 220 -7.59 8.17 -3.72
C ALA A 220 -9.02 8.47 -4.20
N PHE A 221 -9.65 9.54 -3.70
CA PHE A 221 -10.98 9.97 -4.10
C PHE A 221 -11.03 10.46 -5.55
N ILE A 222 -10.07 11.29 -5.98
CA ILE A 222 -9.97 11.77 -7.36
C ILE A 222 -9.80 10.58 -8.32
N LEU A 223 -8.89 9.65 -8.02
CA LEU A 223 -8.68 8.46 -8.85
C LEU A 223 -9.91 7.54 -8.87
N TYR A 224 -10.63 7.42 -7.74
CA TYR A 224 -11.92 6.74 -7.71
C TYR A 224 -12.94 7.37 -8.68
N LEU A 225 -13.09 8.69 -8.65
CA LEU A 225 -13.99 9.41 -9.54
C LEU A 225 -13.60 9.22 -11.02
N ILE A 226 -12.32 9.30 -11.34
CA ILE A 226 -11.83 9.06 -12.72
C ILE A 226 -12.12 7.61 -13.14
N SER A 227 -11.73 6.64 -12.31
CA SER A 227 -11.92 5.21 -12.56
C SER A 227 -13.41 4.86 -12.77
N SER A 228 -14.31 5.38 -11.93
CA SER A 228 -15.74 5.13 -12.06
C SER A 228 -16.32 5.69 -13.37
N ASN A 229 -15.91 6.91 -13.74
CA ASN A 229 -16.37 7.54 -14.98
C ASN A 229 -15.89 6.80 -16.23
N ILE A 230 -14.63 6.36 -16.25
CA ILE A 230 -14.07 5.57 -17.36
C ILE A 230 -14.81 4.24 -17.47
N PHE A 231 -15.03 3.55 -16.36
CA PHE A 231 -15.72 2.26 -16.35
C PHE A 231 -17.16 2.36 -16.89
N ILE A 232 -17.92 3.38 -16.46
CA ILE A 232 -19.32 3.56 -16.88
C ILE A 232 -19.42 3.83 -18.39
N LYS A 233 -18.49 4.63 -18.94
CA LYS A 233 -18.45 5.02 -20.35
C LYS A 233 -17.80 3.98 -21.26
N LYS A 234 -17.18 2.94 -20.71
CA LYS A 234 -16.51 1.89 -21.48
C LYS A 234 -17.52 1.13 -22.36
N ASP A 235 -17.15 0.95 -23.62
CA ASP A 235 -17.86 0.03 -24.52
C ASP A 235 -17.34 -1.39 -24.31
N PHE A 236 -18.26 -2.32 -24.08
CA PHE A 236 -17.95 -3.74 -23.94
C PHE A 236 -18.39 -4.43 -25.23
N TYR A 237 -17.43 -4.64 -26.13
CA TYR A 237 -17.60 -5.44 -27.35
C TYR A 237 -17.21 -6.89 -27.12
#